data_AF-A0A9P3KME7-F1
#
_entry.id   AF-A0A9P3KME7-F1
#
_cell.length_a   1.000
_cell.length_b   1.000
_cell.length_c   1.000
_cell.angle_alpha   90.00
_cell.angle_beta   90.00
_cell.angle_gamma   90.00
#
_symmetry.space_group_name_H-M   'P 1'
#
loop_
_entity.id
_entity.type
_entity.pdbx_description
1 polymer ?
#
loop_
_entity_poly.entity_id
_entity_poly.type
_entity_poly.pdbx_seq_one_letter_code
_entity_poly.pdbx_strand_id
1 'polypeptide(L)'
;MLQLPSSKLFLKIFEFVMKQIDPRFKYGNKPEDDILDFVKGLHYPYNLSRSSLQQAGTPHTWPPLLAMLNWLVQTINFSDATSGPGTTAAQPAHLTPRRFEAGPLTNLTSETSPLDEEGCRAVFFEFMKESYNVFMNTEDETISDAKSQEMMQLFTTYFEEARQEVALDVENLKTELSRKEATLERMQDKSELKKLQEDKEILEKLLSDLIKETQRGEKDLQGYEEVLLDKQQELKKCAEITAGIQEDNALLCKRIQEQRFSKDDIEHMEEKLARRKAVLQMLKENRMHAGKEASKVEIQKVKIMEEIGQAAKKFNQRAARLKLIPPSNKHAEGRCFSIQINPHAKTAQDMMSDSMPKADIRAAIQQVKEKYNSKEQRLHAELTQLDMELAEESEAVEKLAVELETTEKMKKRDEEEVLAATERAKQEVEARLEDVRMRAFAARTEIENRAATLESLRQKSQDCDMEMEKRRQEENKEMEKLKERTLRLESMLDYAAKHVHQANDLVTESVGNAMDALEKLPS
;
A
#
# COMPACT_ATOMS: atom_id res chain seq x y z
N MET A 1 37.14 -53.97 71.32
CA MET A 1 36.39 -55.18 71.73
C MET A 1 35.33 -55.57 70.68
N LEU A 2 35.70 -55.71 69.39
CA LEU A 2 34.83 -56.28 68.32
C LEU A 2 35.68 -56.98 67.24
N GLN A 3 36.92 -57.40 67.55
CA GLN A 3 37.86 -57.86 66.51
C GLN A 3 37.48 -59.23 65.93
N LEU A 4 36.82 -60.12 66.68
CA LEU A 4 36.12 -61.32 66.17
C LEU A 4 35.01 -61.71 67.17
N PRO A 5 33.74 -61.31 66.98
CA PRO A 5 32.66 -61.72 67.87
C PRO A 5 32.29 -63.18 67.66
N SER A 6 31.86 -63.86 68.72
CA SER A 6 31.23 -65.18 68.56
C SER A 6 29.91 -65.04 67.78
N SER A 7 29.47 -66.11 67.09
CA SER A 7 28.21 -66.08 66.33
C SER A 7 27.01 -65.68 67.20
N LYS A 8 26.97 -66.09 68.47
CA LYS A 8 25.92 -65.68 69.43
C LYS A 8 25.94 -64.17 69.72
N LEU A 9 27.11 -63.57 69.79
CA LEU A 9 27.24 -62.13 70.02
C LEU A 9 26.83 -61.34 68.77
N PHE A 10 27.21 -61.82 67.58
CA PHE A 10 26.75 -61.25 66.31
C PHE A 10 25.22 -61.25 66.20
N LEU A 11 24.55 -62.38 66.50
CA LEU A 11 23.08 -62.45 66.49
C LEU A 11 22.44 -61.45 67.46
N LYS A 12 23.01 -61.24 68.65
CA LYS A 12 22.51 -60.24 69.60
C LYS A 12 22.70 -58.80 69.11
N ILE A 13 23.83 -58.52 68.46
CA ILE A 13 24.11 -57.20 67.88
C ILE A 13 23.13 -56.92 66.73
N PHE A 14 22.94 -57.89 65.84
CA PHE A 14 21.98 -57.76 64.75
C PHE A 14 20.55 -57.58 65.27
N GLU A 15 20.14 -58.34 66.28
CA GLU A 15 18.81 -58.17 66.91
C GLU A 15 18.62 -56.76 67.48
N PHE A 16 19.65 -56.23 68.15
CA PHE A 16 19.62 -54.90 68.71
C PHE A 16 19.47 -53.82 67.62
N VAL A 17 20.22 -53.95 66.52
CA VAL A 17 20.14 -53.04 65.38
C VAL A 17 18.77 -53.12 64.70
N MET A 18 18.27 -54.34 64.46
CA MET A 18 16.95 -54.54 63.84
C MET A 18 15.79 -54.01 64.68
N LYS A 19 15.90 -54.04 66.01
CA LYS A 19 14.89 -53.46 66.91
C LYS A 19 14.76 -51.93 66.81
N GLN A 20 15.76 -51.24 66.25
CA GLN A 20 15.63 -49.81 65.94
C GLN A 20 14.76 -49.57 64.70
N ILE A 21 14.71 -50.55 63.78
CA ILE A 21 13.88 -50.49 62.56
C ILE A 21 12.47 -51.01 62.85
N ASP A 22 12.37 -52.15 63.53
CA ASP A 22 11.10 -52.75 63.95
C ASP A 22 11.14 -53.11 65.45
N PRO A 23 10.45 -52.33 66.31
CA PRO A 23 10.40 -52.58 67.75
C PRO A 23 9.87 -53.97 68.14
N ARG A 24 9.13 -54.66 67.25
CA ARG A 24 8.55 -56.00 67.50
C ARG A 24 9.43 -57.15 67.00
N PHE A 25 10.63 -56.87 66.50
CA PHE A 25 11.54 -57.85 65.92
C PHE A 25 11.89 -59.01 66.89
N LYS A 26 11.75 -60.24 66.40
CA LYS A 26 12.19 -61.49 67.04
C LYS A 26 12.66 -62.48 65.97
N TYR A 27 13.73 -63.23 66.24
CA TYR A 27 14.14 -64.35 65.39
C TYR A 27 13.10 -65.48 65.41
N GLY A 28 12.95 -66.14 64.26
CA GLY A 28 12.27 -67.41 64.13
C GLY A 28 13.16 -68.60 64.50
N ASN A 29 12.82 -69.77 63.99
CA ASN A 29 13.53 -71.02 64.31
C ASN A 29 14.93 -71.12 63.68
N LYS A 30 15.22 -70.33 62.63
CA LYS A 30 16.48 -70.37 61.88
C LYS A 30 17.02 -68.93 61.70
N PRO A 31 17.76 -68.41 62.69
CA PRO A 31 18.15 -67.00 62.70
C PRO A 31 19.01 -66.60 61.50
N GLU A 32 19.80 -67.51 60.93
CA GLU A 32 20.60 -67.19 59.74
C GLU A 32 19.78 -67.01 58.47
N ASP A 33 18.68 -67.75 58.32
CA ASP A 33 17.78 -67.59 57.16
C ASP A 33 17.01 -66.28 57.30
N ASP A 34 16.51 -65.99 58.51
CA ASP A 34 15.83 -64.74 58.84
C ASP A 34 16.72 -63.52 58.52
N ILE A 35 18.00 -63.54 58.94
CA ILE A 35 18.94 -62.46 58.65
C ILE A 35 19.09 -62.22 57.15
N LEU A 36 19.21 -63.27 56.34
CA LEU A 36 19.34 -63.13 54.89
C LEU A 36 18.08 -62.54 54.27
N ASP A 37 16.89 -62.97 54.72
CA ASP A 37 15.62 -62.46 54.23
C ASP A 37 15.40 -61.00 54.62
N PHE A 38 15.75 -60.60 55.86
CA PHE A 38 15.66 -59.20 56.30
C PHE A 38 16.61 -58.30 55.51
N VAL A 39 17.87 -58.71 55.37
CA VAL A 39 18.90 -57.94 54.67
C VAL A 39 18.56 -57.84 53.18
N LYS A 40 17.96 -58.88 52.58
CA LYS A 40 17.44 -58.84 51.21
C LYS A 40 16.20 -57.95 51.08
N GLY A 41 15.28 -57.98 52.04
CA GLY A 41 14.09 -57.12 52.08
C GLY A 41 14.43 -55.64 52.26
N LEU A 42 15.51 -55.33 52.98
CA LEU A 42 16.08 -53.99 53.07
C LEU A 42 16.92 -53.60 51.84
N HIS A 43 16.99 -54.45 50.81
CA HIS A 43 17.77 -54.24 49.59
C HIS A 43 19.26 -54.01 49.83
N TYR A 44 19.86 -54.77 50.76
CA TYR A 44 21.30 -54.72 50.96
C TYR A 44 22.04 -55.14 49.67
N PRO A 45 22.98 -54.32 49.18
CA PRO A 45 23.52 -54.46 47.84
C PRO A 45 24.53 -55.62 47.67
N TYR A 46 24.98 -56.25 48.75
CA TYR A 46 26.02 -57.28 48.71
C TYR A 46 25.47 -58.65 49.11
N ASN A 47 25.92 -59.70 48.42
CA ASN A 47 25.50 -61.06 48.72
C ASN A 47 26.14 -61.57 50.01
N LEU A 48 25.30 -62.07 50.92
CA LEU A 48 25.72 -62.80 52.11
C LEU A 48 25.34 -64.27 51.96
N SER A 49 26.25 -65.17 52.35
CA SER A 49 25.98 -66.60 52.33
C SER A 49 25.59 -67.10 53.72
N ARG A 50 24.75 -68.14 53.77
CA ARG A 50 24.37 -68.82 55.03
C ARG A 50 25.60 -69.30 55.81
N SER A 51 26.61 -69.81 55.11
CA SER A 51 27.87 -70.26 55.72
C SER A 51 28.63 -69.12 56.39
N SER A 52 28.57 -67.90 55.83
CA SER A 52 29.22 -66.72 56.40
C SER A 52 28.59 -66.34 57.75
N LEU A 53 27.27 -66.48 57.89
CA LEU A 53 26.53 -66.19 59.12
C LEU A 53 26.76 -67.23 60.22
N GLN A 54 26.84 -68.51 59.86
CA GLN A 54 27.17 -69.59 60.82
C GLN A 54 28.57 -69.41 61.41
N GLN A 55 29.51 -68.94 60.59
CA GLN A 55 30.91 -68.70 60.96
C GLN A 55 31.20 -67.21 61.16
N ALA A 56 30.28 -66.42 61.73
CA ALA A 56 30.39 -64.96 61.82
C ALA A 56 31.66 -64.43 62.53
N GLY A 57 32.35 -65.27 63.30
CA GLY A 57 33.55 -64.93 64.06
C GLY A 57 34.89 -65.38 63.46
N THR A 58 34.97 -65.67 62.15
CA THR A 58 36.27 -66.01 61.51
C THR A 58 36.89 -64.80 60.80
N PRO A 59 38.23 -64.72 60.66
CA PRO A 59 38.90 -63.55 60.07
C PRO A 59 38.43 -63.17 58.66
N HIS A 60 37.95 -64.14 57.88
CA HIS A 60 37.53 -63.93 56.48
C HIS A 60 36.04 -63.62 56.32
N THR A 61 35.20 -63.97 57.30
CA THR A 61 33.74 -63.77 57.25
C THR A 61 33.29 -62.56 58.06
N TRP A 62 34.06 -62.15 59.07
CA TRP A 62 33.71 -61.03 59.93
C TRP A 62 33.68 -59.67 59.20
N PRO A 63 34.64 -59.31 58.32
CA PRO A 63 34.62 -58.00 57.65
C PRO A 63 33.37 -57.75 56.78
N PRO A 64 32.89 -58.69 55.94
CA PRO A 64 31.63 -58.52 55.22
C PRO A 64 30.40 -58.38 56.13
N LEU A 65 30.35 -59.13 57.24
CA LEU A 65 29.23 -59.02 58.19
C LEU A 65 29.25 -57.70 58.97
N LEU A 66 30.42 -57.22 59.34
CA LEU A 66 30.58 -55.92 59.97
C LEU A 66 30.21 -54.79 59.00
N ALA A 67 30.57 -54.91 57.72
CA ALA A 67 30.14 -53.95 56.69
C ALA A 67 28.61 -53.93 56.55
N MET A 68 27.95 -55.08 56.65
CA MET A 68 26.48 -55.16 56.67
C MET A 68 25.88 -54.50 57.92
N LEU A 69 26.41 -54.78 59.12
CA LEU A 69 25.96 -54.12 60.35
C LEU A 69 26.15 -52.60 60.31
N ASN A 70 27.31 -52.14 59.82
CA ASN A 70 27.58 -50.71 59.65
C ASN A 70 26.62 -50.07 58.64
N TRP A 71 26.35 -50.75 57.53
CA TRP A 71 25.35 -50.29 56.56
C TRP A 71 23.96 -50.17 57.18
N LEU A 72 23.52 -51.16 57.98
CA LEU A 72 22.24 -51.09 58.69
C LEU A 72 22.17 -49.88 59.63
N VAL A 73 23.24 -49.63 60.40
CA VAL A 73 23.32 -48.46 61.30
C VAL A 73 23.28 -47.15 60.51
N GLN A 74 23.95 -47.07 59.36
CA GLN A 74 23.88 -45.89 58.49
C GLN A 74 22.47 -45.67 57.92
N THR A 75 21.79 -46.73 57.51
CA THR A 75 20.40 -46.66 57.04
C THR A 75 19.46 -46.15 58.14
N ILE A 76 19.61 -46.63 59.37
CA ILE A 76 18.83 -46.15 60.54
C ILE A 76 19.10 -44.67 60.82
N ASN A 77 20.37 -44.25 60.84
CA ASN A 77 20.70 -42.84 61.08
C ASN A 77 20.15 -41.92 59.98
N PHE A 78 20.10 -42.39 58.73
CA PHE A 78 19.50 -41.65 57.64
C PHE A 78 17.98 -41.54 57.79
N SER A 79 17.29 -42.64 58.12
CA SER A 79 15.84 -42.59 58.38
C SER A 79 15.53 -41.63 59.52
N ASP A 80 16.27 -41.70 60.63
CA ASP A 80 16.08 -40.82 61.78
C ASP A 80 16.37 -39.34 61.46
N ALA A 81 17.35 -39.06 60.59
CA ALA A 81 17.62 -37.70 60.13
C ALA A 81 16.49 -37.16 59.24
N THR A 82 15.89 -38.01 58.40
CA THR A 82 14.72 -37.64 57.59
C THR A 82 13.41 -37.63 58.39
N SER A 83 13.36 -38.34 59.52
CA SER A 83 12.23 -38.35 60.47
C SER A 83 12.43 -37.38 61.64
N GLY A 84 13.55 -36.64 61.66
CA GLY A 84 13.89 -35.69 62.72
C GLY A 84 12.89 -34.52 62.81
N PRO A 85 12.94 -33.69 63.86
CA PRO A 85 11.98 -32.63 64.15
C PRO A 85 11.95 -31.46 63.12
N GLY A 86 12.63 -31.61 61.98
CA GLY A 86 12.49 -30.76 60.79
C GLY A 86 11.39 -31.25 59.82
N THR A 87 10.90 -32.47 59.99
CA THR A 87 9.55 -32.87 59.59
C THR A 87 8.67 -32.75 60.82
N THR A 88 8.46 -31.51 61.26
CA THR A 88 7.18 -31.19 61.90
C THR A 88 6.12 -31.92 61.10
N ALA A 89 5.31 -32.74 61.78
CA ALA A 89 3.89 -32.85 61.49
C ALA A 89 3.53 -31.63 60.67
N ALA A 90 3.23 -31.83 59.37
CA ALA A 90 2.95 -30.76 58.42
C ALA A 90 2.39 -29.60 59.22
N GLN A 91 3.14 -28.49 59.38
CA GLN A 91 2.63 -27.31 60.09
C GLN A 91 1.19 -27.22 59.63
N PRO A 92 0.19 -27.38 60.53
CA PRO A 92 -1.16 -27.82 60.16
C PRO A 92 -1.52 -27.07 58.91
N ALA A 93 -1.50 -27.79 57.78
CA ALA A 93 -1.37 -27.20 56.46
C ALA A 93 -2.40 -26.09 56.37
N HIS A 94 -1.90 -24.84 56.41
CA HIS A 94 -2.64 -23.60 56.49
C HIS A 94 -4.15 -23.78 56.71
N LEU A 95 -4.58 -23.95 57.97
CA LEU A 95 -6.00 -23.78 58.34
C LEU A 95 -6.43 -22.30 58.24
N THR A 96 -5.55 -21.42 57.76
CA THR A 96 -5.86 -20.02 57.43
C THR A 96 -5.83 -19.87 55.91
N PRO A 97 -6.88 -19.29 55.31
CA PRO A 97 -6.89 -18.99 53.87
C PRO A 97 -5.61 -18.25 53.49
N ARG A 98 -4.91 -18.75 52.47
CA ARG A 98 -3.69 -18.10 52.00
C ARG A 98 -4.07 -16.78 51.34
N ARG A 99 -3.56 -15.68 51.89
CA ARG A 99 -3.76 -14.34 51.33
C ARG A 99 -3.47 -14.33 49.84
N PHE A 100 -4.45 -13.90 49.04
CA PHE A 100 -4.27 -13.73 47.61
C PHE A 100 -3.32 -12.54 47.39
N GLU A 101 -2.02 -12.81 47.31
CA GLU A 101 -1.08 -11.82 46.81
C GLU A 101 -1.31 -11.70 45.30
N ALA A 102 -2.15 -10.74 44.92
CA ALA A 102 -2.32 -10.34 43.54
C ALA A 102 -0.95 -9.93 42.97
N GLY A 103 -0.31 -10.86 42.26
CA GLY A 103 0.82 -10.55 41.39
C GLY A 103 0.41 -9.53 40.32
N PRO A 104 1.38 -8.95 39.58
CA PRO A 104 1.09 -7.98 38.54
C PRO A 104 -0.02 -8.46 37.60
N LEU A 105 -0.96 -7.55 37.28
CA LEU A 105 -2.21 -7.77 36.53
C LEU A 105 -2.11 -8.47 35.15
N THR A 106 -0.94 -8.94 34.72
CA THR A 106 -0.72 -9.49 33.38
C THR A 106 -1.16 -10.95 33.20
N ASN A 107 -1.48 -11.68 34.27
CA ASN A 107 -1.69 -13.13 34.22
C ASN A 107 -3.03 -13.63 34.80
N LEU A 108 -4.11 -12.84 34.78
CA LEU A 108 -5.45 -13.39 35.05
C LEU A 108 -6.03 -14.01 33.78
N THR A 109 -5.75 -15.29 33.56
CA THR A 109 -6.59 -16.15 32.71
C THR A 109 -7.79 -16.62 33.54
N SER A 110 -8.87 -17.01 32.85
CA SER A 110 -10.15 -17.52 33.38
C SER A 110 -10.07 -18.71 34.37
N GLU A 111 -8.88 -19.17 34.73
CA GLU A 111 -8.66 -20.44 35.43
C GLU A 111 -8.17 -20.30 36.88
N THR A 112 -7.86 -19.09 37.37
CA THR A 112 -7.46 -18.91 38.76
C THR A 112 -8.68 -18.79 39.67
N SER A 113 -9.15 -19.94 40.17
CA SER A 113 -10.16 -20.00 41.24
C SER A 113 -9.65 -19.21 42.47
N PRO A 114 -10.47 -18.33 43.09
CA PRO A 114 -10.09 -17.58 44.29
C PRO A 114 -9.91 -18.47 45.53
N LEU A 115 -10.39 -19.72 45.46
CA LEU A 115 -10.28 -20.68 46.54
C LEU A 115 -9.01 -21.49 46.33
N ASP A 116 -8.09 -21.42 47.30
CA ASP A 116 -6.94 -22.29 47.37
C ASP A 116 -7.40 -23.75 47.45
N GLU A 117 -7.38 -24.44 46.31
CA GLU A 117 -7.83 -25.83 46.20
C GLU A 117 -7.04 -26.74 47.15
N GLU A 118 -5.77 -26.40 47.39
CA GLU A 118 -4.89 -27.10 48.33
C GLU A 118 -5.31 -26.88 49.78
N GLY A 119 -5.66 -25.64 50.15
CA GLY A 119 -6.21 -25.31 51.47
C GLY A 119 -7.53 -26.04 51.77
N CYS A 120 -8.44 -26.07 50.80
CA CYS A 120 -9.69 -26.82 50.91
C CYS A 120 -9.46 -28.33 51.09
N ARG A 121 -8.50 -28.90 50.34
CA ARG A 121 -8.12 -30.31 50.45
C ARG A 121 -7.47 -30.62 51.80
N ALA A 122 -6.65 -29.72 52.34
CA ALA A 122 -5.99 -29.88 53.63
C ALA A 122 -7.00 -29.93 54.80
N VAL A 123 -7.94 -28.99 54.84
CA VAL A 123 -9.02 -28.96 55.86
C VAL A 123 -9.86 -30.25 55.76
N PHE A 124 -10.18 -30.68 54.53
CA PHE A 124 -10.90 -31.94 54.28
C PHE A 124 -10.12 -33.18 54.72
N PHE A 125 -8.82 -33.22 54.46
CA PHE A 125 -7.97 -34.34 54.85
C PHE A 125 -7.84 -34.48 56.36
N GLU A 126 -7.69 -33.37 57.10
CA GLU A 126 -7.63 -33.42 58.57
C GLU A 126 -8.97 -33.87 59.17
N PHE A 127 -10.09 -33.45 58.58
CA PHE A 127 -11.41 -33.98 58.92
C PHE A 127 -11.50 -35.49 58.72
N MET A 128 -11.06 -35.99 57.56
CA MET A 128 -11.08 -37.42 57.26
C MET A 128 -10.19 -38.21 58.23
N LYS A 129 -9.00 -37.69 58.56
CA LYS A 129 -8.07 -38.32 59.50
C LYS A 129 -8.66 -38.44 60.91
N GLU A 130 -9.24 -37.37 61.45
CA GLU A 130 -9.81 -37.38 62.80
C GLU A 130 -11.10 -38.21 62.85
N SER A 131 -11.96 -38.11 61.83
CA SER A 131 -13.16 -38.94 61.70
C SER A 131 -12.82 -40.42 61.59
N TYR A 132 -11.76 -40.75 60.85
CA TYR A 132 -11.27 -42.12 60.72
C TYR A 132 -10.64 -42.64 62.02
N ASN A 133 -9.91 -41.81 62.76
CA ASN A 133 -9.41 -42.17 64.10
C ASN A 133 -10.55 -42.44 65.08
N VAL A 134 -11.61 -41.64 65.05
CA VAL A 134 -12.81 -41.88 65.88
C VAL A 134 -13.46 -43.18 65.46
N PHE A 135 -13.73 -43.37 64.17
CA PHE A 135 -14.30 -44.60 63.60
C PHE A 135 -13.52 -45.86 64.00
N MET A 136 -12.19 -45.82 63.97
CA MET A 136 -11.36 -46.98 64.33
C MET A 136 -11.32 -47.27 65.84
N ASN A 137 -11.68 -46.30 66.69
CA ASN A 137 -11.60 -46.41 68.15
C ASN A 137 -12.97 -46.60 68.84
N THR A 138 -14.09 -46.27 68.19
CA THR A 138 -15.45 -46.43 68.74
C THR A 138 -16.25 -47.44 67.94
N GLU A 139 -16.93 -48.36 68.63
CA GLU A 139 -17.97 -49.22 68.04
C GLU A 139 -19.12 -48.34 67.56
N ASP A 140 -19.15 -48.06 66.24
CA ASP A 140 -20.20 -47.60 65.28
C ASP A 140 -21.37 -46.68 65.70
N GLU A 141 -21.74 -46.55 66.97
CA GLU A 141 -22.82 -45.69 67.43
C GLU A 141 -22.26 -44.39 68.01
N THR A 142 -22.40 -43.33 67.23
CA THR A 142 -22.14 -41.93 67.56
C THR A 142 -20.67 -41.51 67.53
N ILE A 143 -20.21 -41.06 66.35
CA ILE A 143 -19.34 -39.87 66.35
C ILE A 143 -20.12 -38.85 67.17
N SER A 144 -19.69 -38.59 68.40
CA SER A 144 -20.39 -37.64 69.29
C SER A 144 -20.72 -36.40 68.49
N ASP A 145 -22.01 -36.04 68.40
CA ASP A 145 -22.48 -34.88 67.63
C ASP A 145 -21.62 -33.63 67.88
N ALA A 146 -21.03 -33.52 69.07
CA ALA A 146 -20.06 -32.50 69.46
C ALA A 146 -18.80 -32.44 68.57
N LYS A 147 -18.12 -33.57 68.28
CA LYS A 147 -16.90 -33.55 67.43
C LYS A 147 -17.21 -33.24 65.96
N SER A 148 -18.33 -33.78 65.45
CA SER A 148 -18.82 -33.44 64.12
C SER A 148 -19.17 -31.96 64.01
N GLN A 149 -19.78 -31.40 65.06
CA GLN A 149 -20.16 -29.99 65.14
C GLN A 149 -18.94 -29.06 65.25
N GLU A 150 -17.93 -29.40 66.05
CA GLU A 150 -16.67 -28.64 66.14
C GLU A 150 -15.96 -28.58 64.79
N MET A 151 -15.91 -29.70 64.05
CA MET A 151 -15.31 -29.72 62.71
C MET A 151 -16.14 -28.95 61.69
N MET A 152 -17.47 -29.05 61.73
CA MET A 152 -18.34 -28.24 60.87
C MET A 152 -18.18 -26.74 61.14
N GLN A 153 -17.96 -26.35 62.40
CA GLN A 153 -17.63 -24.97 62.76
C GLN A 153 -16.26 -24.53 62.21
N LEU A 154 -15.26 -25.41 62.21
CA LEU A 154 -13.96 -25.14 61.60
C LEU A 154 -14.07 -24.91 60.08
N PHE A 155 -14.83 -25.73 59.36
CA PHE A 155 -15.09 -25.48 57.93
C PHE A 155 -15.83 -24.18 57.70
N THR A 156 -16.87 -23.92 58.50
CA THR A 156 -17.69 -22.71 58.35
C THR A 156 -16.84 -21.46 58.56
N THR A 157 -16.03 -21.44 59.61
CA THR A 157 -15.12 -20.32 59.90
C THR A 157 -14.08 -20.12 58.79
N TYR A 158 -13.44 -21.19 58.31
CA TYR A 158 -12.49 -21.13 57.20
C TYR A 158 -13.11 -20.53 55.93
N PHE A 159 -14.29 -21.01 55.52
CA PHE A 159 -14.97 -20.52 54.32
C PHE A 159 -15.49 -19.09 54.50
N GLU A 160 -15.89 -18.72 55.72
CA GLU A 160 -16.37 -17.37 56.01
C GLU A 160 -15.23 -16.34 55.99
N GLU A 161 -14.06 -16.68 56.53
CA GLU A 161 -12.83 -15.89 56.42
C GLU A 161 -12.38 -15.74 54.97
N ALA A 162 -12.34 -16.83 54.20
CA ALA A 162 -12.00 -16.80 52.77
C ALA A 162 -12.98 -15.92 51.97
N ARG A 163 -14.28 -16.03 52.27
CA ARG A 163 -15.32 -15.22 51.62
C ARG A 163 -15.19 -13.74 51.99
N GLN A 164 -14.84 -13.42 53.23
CA GLN A 164 -14.63 -12.04 53.67
C GLN A 164 -13.44 -11.40 52.97
N GLU A 165 -12.36 -12.15 52.78
CA GLU A 165 -11.17 -11.68 52.06
C GLU A 165 -11.48 -11.38 50.58
N VAL A 166 -12.14 -12.32 49.89
CA VAL A 166 -12.57 -12.12 48.50
C VAL A 166 -13.51 -10.91 48.38
N ALA A 167 -14.38 -10.69 49.37
CA ALA A 167 -15.28 -9.53 49.37
C ALA A 167 -14.52 -8.20 49.47
N LEU A 168 -13.47 -8.13 50.31
CA LEU A 168 -12.59 -6.95 50.41
C LEU A 168 -11.85 -6.68 49.10
N ASP A 169 -11.35 -7.72 48.44
CA ASP A 169 -10.68 -7.57 47.15
C ASP A 169 -11.63 -7.05 46.08
N VAL A 170 -12.86 -7.58 46.03
CA VAL A 170 -13.90 -7.08 45.11
C VAL A 170 -14.22 -5.61 45.37
N GLU A 171 -14.27 -5.18 46.64
CA GLU A 171 -14.48 -3.78 46.98
C GLU A 171 -13.31 -2.90 46.52
N ASN A 172 -12.06 -3.31 46.79
CA ASN A 172 -10.86 -2.62 46.33
C ASN A 172 -10.86 -2.47 44.81
N LEU A 173 -11.09 -3.55 44.06
CA LEU A 173 -11.17 -3.53 42.59
C LEU A 173 -12.28 -2.59 42.10
N LYS A 174 -13.45 -2.57 42.74
CA LYS A 174 -14.53 -1.63 42.40
C LYS A 174 -14.11 -0.18 42.61
N THR A 175 -13.42 0.14 43.71
CA THR A 175 -12.93 1.51 43.96
C THR A 175 -11.89 1.94 42.94
N GLU A 176 -10.97 1.05 42.55
CA GLU A 176 -10.00 1.34 41.51
C GLU A 176 -10.66 1.56 40.15
N LEU A 177 -11.63 0.71 39.79
CA LEU A 177 -12.39 0.83 38.55
C LEU A 177 -13.15 2.15 38.50
N SER A 178 -13.86 2.52 39.57
CA SER A 178 -14.55 3.81 39.66
C SER A 178 -13.58 5.00 39.56
N ARG A 179 -12.39 4.91 40.17
CA ARG A 179 -11.35 5.93 40.03
C ARG A 179 -10.84 6.05 38.60
N LYS A 180 -10.65 4.93 37.91
CA LYS A 180 -10.22 4.89 36.50
C LYS A 180 -11.31 5.47 35.60
N GLU A 181 -12.56 5.09 35.79
CA GLU A 181 -13.72 5.64 35.09
C GLU A 181 -13.83 7.16 35.28
N ALA A 182 -13.69 7.66 36.52
CA ALA A 182 -13.72 9.11 36.78
C ALA A 182 -12.55 9.85 36.11
N THR A 183 -11.36 9.26 36.04
CA THR A 183 -10.26 9.86 35.26
C THR A 183 -10.53 9.83 33.75
N LEU A 184 -11.20 8.79 33.26
CA LEU A 184 -11.55 8.65 31.85
C LEU A 184 -12.64 9.65 31.48
N GLU A 185 -13.64 9.86 32.34
CA GLU A 185 -14.69 10.86 32.18
C GLU A 185 -14.12 12.29 32.22
N ARG A 186 -13.17 12.58 33.13
CA ARG A 186 -12.44 13.86 33.15
C ARG A 186 -11.61 14.09 31.88
N MET A 187 -10.99 13.05 31.33
CA MET A 187 -10.26 13.14 30.05
C MET A 187 -11.21 13.23 28.84
N GLN A 188 -12.39 12.64 28.95
CA GLN A 188 -13.47 12.72 27.96
C GLN A 188 -14.30 14.00 28.08
N ASP A 189 -14.01 14.86 29.06
CA ASP A 189 -14.69 16.13 29.23
C ASP A 189 -14.41 16.99 28.00
N LYS A 190 -15.39 16.94 27.07
CA LYS A 190 -15.25 17.34 25.66
C LYS A 190 -14.82 18.80 25.49
N SER A 191 -14.88 19.60 26.55
CA SER A 191 -14.48 21.00 26.59
C SER A 191 -13.00 21.21 26.26
N GLU A 192 -12.09 20.43 26.86
CA GLU A 192 -10.65 20.59 26.61
C GLU A 192 -10.24 20.01 25.26
N LEU A 193 -10.81 18.85 24.89
CA LEU A 193 -10.58 18.23 23.59
C LEU A 193 -11.08 19.12 22.44
N LYS A 194 -12.25 19.76 22.60
CA LYS A 194 -12.78 20.70 21.60
C LYS A 194 -11.91 21.94 21.47
N LYS A 195 -11.43 22.54 22.57
CA LYS A 195 -10.49 23.67 22.52
C LYS A 195 -9.20 23.29 21.79
N LEU A 196 -8.65 22.11 22.06
CA LEU A 196 -7.46 21.62 21.37
C LEU A 196 -7.70 21.37 19.88
N GLN A 197 -8.90 20.92 19.51
CA GLN A 197 -9.31 20.75 18.11
C GLN A 197 -9.46 22.11 17.41
N GLU A 198 -10.08 23.09 18.05
CA GLU A 198 -10.20 24.47 17.56
C GLU A 198 -8.81 25.11 17.39
N ASP A 199 -7.92 24.97 18.38
CA ASP A 199 -6.54 25.47 18.32
C ASP A 199 -5.76 24.80 17.19
N LYS A 200 -5.95 23.48 16.99
CA LYS A 200 -5.34 22.75 15.87
C LYS A 200 -5.80 23.32 14.53
N GLU A 201 -7.10 23.54 14.33
CA GLU A 201 -7.63 24.11 13.09
C GLU A 201 -7.11 25.54 12.83
N ILE A 202 -6.97 26.35 13.89
CA ILE A 202 -6.39 27.69 13.79
C ILE A 202 -4.92 27.60 13.36
N LEU A 203 -4.14 26.71 13.99
CA LEU A 203 -2.73 26.50 13.66
C LEU A 203 -2.55 25.99 12.22
N GLU A 204 -3.40 25.08 11.76
CA GLU A 204 -3.37 24.58 10.38
C GLU A 204 -3.66 25.70 9.36
N LYS A 205 -4.60 26.59 9.65
CA LYS A 205 -4.88 27.78 8.82
C LYS A 205 -3.68 28.73 8.79
N LEU A 206 -3.13 29.08 9.95
CA LEU A 206 -1.96 29.95 10.05
C LEU A 206 -0.75 29.37 9.32
N LEU A 207 -0.53 28.06 9.41
CA LEU A 207 0.54 27.38 8.69
C LEU A 207 0.33 27.46 7.17
N SER A 208 -0.89 27.21 6.70
CA SER A 208 -1.24 27.36 5.28
C SER A 208 -0.98 28.79 4.77
N ASP A 209 -1.38 29.79 5.55
CA ASP A 209 -1.22 31.19 5.16
C ASP A 209 0.26 31.62 5.17
N LEU A 210 1.05 31.15 6.14
CA LEU A 210 2.49 31.36 6.17
C LEU A 210 3.19 30.73 4.96
N ILE A 211 2.79 29.52 4.56
CA ILE A 211 3.32 28.85 3.36
C ILE A 211 3.01 29.68 2.11
N LYS A 212 1.79 30.17 1.95
CA LYS A 212 1.40 31.03 0.81
C LYS A 212 2.19 32.34 0.78
N GLU A 213 2.38 32.97 1.94
CA GLU A 213 3.16 34.20 2.06
C GLU A 213 4.62 33.98 1.68
N THR A 214 5.20 32.86 2.14
CA THR A 214 6.58 32.47 1.82
C THR A 214 6.75 32.21 0.33
N GLN A 215 5.83 31.45 -0.28
CA GLN A 215 5.84 31.18 -1.72
C GLN A 215 5.69 32.46 -2.56
N ARG A 216 4.86 33.41 -2.10
CA ARG A 216 4.73 34.71 -2.77
C ARG A 216 6.04 35.49 -2.68
N GLY A 217 6.65 35.55 -1.50
CA GLY A 217 7.94 36.19 -1.28
C GLY A 217 9.05 35.58 -2.13
N GLU A 218 9.12 34.25 -2.24
CA GLU A 218 10.08 33.55 -3.11
C GLU A 218 9.90 33.91 -4.59
N LYS A 219 8.65 33.96 -5.07
CA LYS A 219 8.35 34.33 -6.45
C LYS A 219 8.72 35.80 -6.73
N ASP A 220 8.41 36.70 -5.81
CA ASP A 220 8.79 38.11 -5.93
C ASP A 220 10.32 38.25 -5.94
N LEU A 221 11.03 37.50 -5.10
CA LEU A 221 12.50 37.49 -5.02
C LEU A 221 13.14 36.98 -6.31
N GLN A 222 12.61 35.90 -6.90
CA GLN A 222 13.02 35.43 -8.23
C GLN A 222 12.81 36.50 -9.30
N GLY A 223 11.68 37.20 -9.28
CA GLY A 223 11.41 38.31 -10.20
C GLY A 223 12.40 39.47 -10.04
N TYR A 224 12.76 39.81 -8.80
CA TYR A 224 13.79 40.82 -8.53
C TYR A 224 15.18 40.38 -8.97
N GLU A 225 15.55 39.10 -8.81
CA GLU A 225 16.82 38.56 -9.28
C GLU A 225 16.97 38.64 -10.80
N GLU A 226 15.91 38.30 -11.54
CA GLU A 226 15.89 38.41 -13.01
C GLU A 226 16.08 39.86 -13.48
N VAL A 227 15.31 40.79 -12.90
CA VAL A 227 15.44 42.23 -13.23
C VAL A 227 16.82 42.76 -12.86
N LEU A 228 17.40 42.31 -11.74
CA LEU A 228 18.72 42.75 -11.31
C LEU A 228 19.80 42.22 -12.28
N LEU A 229 19.68 40.99 -12.76
CA LEU A 229 20.57 40.42 -13.77
C LEU A 229 20.50 41.22 -15.08
N ASP A 230 19.30 41.54 -15.56
CA ASP A 230 19.09 42.35 -16.75
C ASP A 230 19.71 43.74 -16.60
N LYS A 231 19.47 44.40 -15.47
CA LYS A 231 20.07 45.72 -15.19
C LYS A 231 21.59 45.68 -15.09
N GLN A 232 22.17 44.61 -14.55
CA GLN A 232 23.62 44.43 -14.56
C GLN A 232 24.17 44.25 -15.98
N GLN A 233 23.48 43.51 -16.85
CA GLN A 233 23.88 43.35 -18.25
C GLN A 233 23.76 44.66 -19.04
N GLU A 234 22.68 45.43 -18.84
CA GLU A 234 22.51 46.76 -19.42
C GLU A 234 23.63 47.71 -18.97
N LEU A 235 23.96 47.74 -17.68
CA LEU A 235 25.05 48.56 -17.16
C LEU A 235 26.41 48.19 -17.77
N LYS A 236 26.71 46.90 -17.95
CA LYS A 236 27.93 46.44 -18.62
C LYS A 236 28.01 46.96 -20.06
N LYS A 237 26.93 46.80 -20.84
CA LYS A 237 26.85 47.30 -22.22
C LYS A 237 27.03 48.82 -22.28
N CYS A 238 26.36 49.57 -21.41
CA CYS A 238 26.51 51.03 -21.33
C CYS A 238 27.94 51.46 -20.96
N ALA A 239 28.60 50.73 -20.05
CA ALA A 239 29.98 50.99 -19.68
C ALA A 239 30.95 50.74 -20.85
N GLU A 240 30.77 49.65 -21.60
CA GLU A 240 31.56 49.34 -22.81
C GLU A 240 31.40 50.44 -23.88
N ILE A 241 30.17 50.88 -24.14
CA ILE A 241 29.90 51.97 -25.10
C ILE A 241 30.57 53.27 -24.65
N THR A 242 30.47 53.61 -23.36
CA THR A 242 31.07 54.84 -22.81
C THR A 242 32.59 54.80 -22.92
N ALA A 243 33.21 53.64 -22.63
CA ALA A 243 34.65 53.45 -22.79
C ALA A 243 35.09 53.63 -24.26
N GLY A 244 34.35 53.05 -25.22
CA GLY A 244 34.62 53.23 -26.64
C GLY A 244 34.53 54.69 -27.09
N ILE A 245 33.48 55.40 -26.66
CA ILE A 245 33.33 56.85 -26.96
C ILE A 245 34.46 57.68 -26.35
N GLN A 246 34.92 57.32 -25.14
CA GLN A 246 36.04 58.02 -24.50
C GLN A 246 37.36 57.80 -25.25
N GLU A 247 37.61 56.58 -25.74
CA GLU A 247 38.76 56.26 -26.58
C GLU A 247 38.72 57.04 -27.90
N ASP A 248 37.58 57.04 -28.59
CA ASP A 248 37.38 57.78 -29.83
C ASP A 248 37.57 59.29 -29.63
N ASN A 249 37.02 59.85 -28.55
CA ASN A 249 37.21 61.25 -28.20
C ASN A 249 38.69 61.57 -27.94
N ALA A 250 39.41 60.69 -27.24
CA ALA A 250 40.84 60.88 -27.00
C ALA A 250 41.64 60.88 -28.31
N LEU A 251 41.32 59.97 -29.24
CA LEU A 251 41.92 59.91 -30.57
C LEU A 251 41.62 61.16 -31.41
N LEU A 252 40.36 61.61 -31.39
CA LEU A 252 39.94 62.83 -32.09
C LEU A 252 40.61 64.08 -31.52
N CYS A 253 40.68 64.22 -30.19
CA CYS A 253 41.38 65.33 -29.54
C CYS A 253 42.86 65.36 -29.93
N LYS A 254 43.54 64.20 -29.93
CA LYS A 254 44.94 64.11 -30.37
C LYS A 254 45.10 64.54 -31.82
N ARG A 255 44.20 64.08 -32.71
CA ARG A 255 44.22 64.45 -34.13
C ARG A 255 43.98 65.94 -34.37
N ILE A 256 43.07 66.55 -33.61
CA ILE A 256 42.79 67.99 -33.68
C ILE A 256 43.98 68.80 -33.18
N GLN A 257 44.64 68.38 -32.09
CA GLN A 257 45.85 69.04 -31.58
C GLN A 257 47.02 68.99 -32.58
N GLU A 258 47.12 67.94 -33.39
CA GLU A 258 48.12 67.82 -34.45
C GLU A 258 47.81 68.71 -35.67
N GLN A 259 46.56 69.13 -35.87
CA GLN A 259 46.14 69.99 -36.97
C GLN A 259 46.33 71.47 -36.64
N ARG A 260 47.11 72.19 -37.45
CA ARG A 260 47.41 73.63 -37.30
C ARG A 260 46.54 74.52 -38.18
N PHE A 261 45.22 74.42 -38.09
CA PHE A 261 44.29 75.31 -38.82
C PHE A 261 43.45 76.11 -37.84
N SER A 262 43.39 77.44 -38.02
CA SER A 262 42.52 78.32 -37.24
C SER A 262 41.07 78.20 -37.71
N LYS A 263 40.10 78.57 -36.86
CA LYS A 263 38.67 78.59 -37.21
C LYS A 263 38.41 79.48 -38.45
N ASP A 264 39.12 80.60 -38.57
CA ASP A 264 39.10 81.49 -39.73
C ASP A 264 39.61 80.82 -41.02
N ASP A 265 40.64 79.96 -40.92
CA ASP A 265 41.18 79.23 -42.08
C ASP A 265 40.16 78.20 -42.58
N ILE A 266 39.42 77.58 -41.67
CA ILE A 266 38.36 76.60 -42.00
C ILE A 266 37.20 77.32 -42.70
N GLU A 267 36.73 78.46 -42.20
CA GLU A 267 35.65 79.23 -42.82
C GLU A 267 36.04 79.74 -44.23
N HIS A 268 37.26 80.25 -44.41
CA HIS A 268 37.76 80.65 -45.73
C HIS A 268 37.97 79.46 -46.68
N MET A 269 38.38 78.30 -46.17
CA MET A 269 38.47 77.07 -46.95
C MET A 269 37.08 76.54 -47.32
N GLU A 270 36.10 76.61 -46.44
CA GLU A 270 34.72 76.21 -46.69
C GLU A 270 34.07 77.08 -47.75
N GLU A 271 34.28 78.40 -47.72
CA GLU A 271 33.76 79.32 -48.72
C GLU A 271 34.41 79.09 -50.11
N LYS A 272 35.73 78.89 -50.15
CA LYS A 272 36.45 78.53 -51.39
C LYS A 272 36.05 77.15 -51.90
N LEU A 273 35.80 76.18 -51.02
CA LEU A 273 35.31 74.85 -51.37
C LEU A 273 33.87 74.92 -51.88
N ALA A 274 32.99 75.72 -51.28
CA ALA A 274 31.62 75.93 -51.73
C ALA A 274 31.59 76.55 -53.12
N ARG A 275 32.39 77.60 -53.36
CA ARG A 275 32.50 78.24 -54.69
C ARG A 275 33.07 77.30 -55.74
N ARG A 276 34.12 76.53 -55.41
CA ARG A 276 34.69 75.51 -56.31
C ARG A 276 33.72 74.36 -56.55
N LYS A 277 32.97 73.90 -55.55
CA LYS A 277 31.92 72.87 -55.68
C LYS A 277 30.81 73.35 -56.60
N ALA A 278 30.34 74.59 -56.47
CA ALA A 278 29.30 75.15 -57.34
C ALA A 278 29.76 75.22 -58.82
N VAL A 279 30.98 75.69 -59.08
CA VAL A 279 31.53 75.74 -60.45
C VAL A 279 31.77 74.32 -61.00
N LEU A 280 32.29 73.39 -60.19
CA LEU A 280 32.45 72.00 -60.59
C LEU A 280 31.11 71.32 -60.86
N GLN A 281 30.07 71.64 -60.09
CA GLN A 281 28.74 71.08 -60.30
C GLN A 281 28.12 71.61 -61.60
N MET A 282 28.20 72.92 -61.85
CA MET A 282 27.75 73.52 -63.11
C MET A 282 28.50 72.93 -64.33
N LEU A 283 29.82 72.79 -64.24
CA LEU A 283 30.63 72.19 -65.31
C LEU A 283 30.33 70.69 -65.48
N LYS A 284 30.09 69.96 -64.39
CA LYS A 284 29.65 68.55 -64.45
C LYS A 284 28.29 68.42 -65.10
N GLU A 285 27.34 69.27 -64.78
CA GLU A 285 25.99 69.30 -65.36
C GLU A 285 26.05 69.64 -66.85
N ASN A 286 26.82 70.66 -67.25
CA ASN A 286 27.01 70.99 -68.66
C ASN A 286 27.73 69.88 -69.42
N ARG A 287 28.77 69.25 -68.85
CA ARG A 287 29.46 68.11 -69.46
C ARG A 287 28.54 66.89 -69.57
N MET A 288 27.73 66.63 -68.54
CA MET A 288 26.72 65.57 -68.54
C MET A 288 25.66 65.83 -69.60
N HIS A 289 25.19 67.06 -69.75
CA HIS A 289 24.21 67.41 -70.77
C HIS A 289 24.79 67.28 -72.19
N ALA A 290 25.97 67.82 -72.44
CA ALA A 290 26.63 67.70 -73.74
C ALA A 290 26.97 66.23 -74.06
N GLY A 291 27.42 65.47 -73.06
CA GLY A 291 27.69 64.04 -73.19
C GLY A 291 26.42 63.22 -73.44
N LYS A 292 25.30 63.57 -72.80
CA LYS A 292 23.99 62.93 -73.04
C LYS A 292 23.49 63.21 -74.46
N GLU A 293 23.60 64.45 -74.95
CA GLU A 293 23.21 64.79 -76.33
C GLU A 293 24.12 64.11 -77.36
N ALA A 294 25.44 64.14 -77.17
CA ALA A 294 26.38 63.45 -78.06
C ALA A 294 26.14 61.93 -78.07
N SER A 295 26.00 61.31 -76.90
CA SER A 295 25.69 59.89 -76.77
C SER A 295 24.33 59.55 -77.40
N LYS A 296 23.31 60.40 -77.23
CA LYS A 296 21.99 60.19 -77.85
C LYS A 296 22.07 60.19 -79.38
N VAL A 297 22.82 61.13 -79.97
CA VAL A 297 23.04 61.17 -81.42
C VAL A 297 23.88 59.97 -81.89
N GLU A 298 24.90 59.58 -81.14
CA GLU A 298 25.73 58.41 -81.45
C GLU A 298 24.94 57.10 -81.37
N ILE A 299 24.12 56.94 -80.33
CA ILE A 299 23.18 55.82 -80.16
C ILE A 299 22.17 55.80 -81.31
N GLN A 300 21.60 56.95 -81.70
CA GLN A 300 20.69 57.02 -82.85
C GLN A 300 21.38 56.61 -84.15
N LYS A 301 22.61 57.08 -84.38
CA LYS A 301 23.41 56.71 -85.55
C LYS A 301 23.73 55.21 -85.58
N VAL A 302 24.19 54.65 -84.46
CA VAL A 302 24.48 53.21 -84.32
C VAL A 302 23.21 52.40 -84.50
N LYS A 303 22.09 52.83 -83.89
CA LYS A 303 20.80 52.16 -84.02
C LYS A 303 20.31 52.14 -85.46
N ILE A 304 20.38 53.26 -86.18
CA ILE A 304 20.02 53.32 -87.60
C ILE A 304 20.96 52.45 -88.45
N MET A 305 22.28 52.49 -88.20
CA MET A 305 23.22 51.61 -88.92
C MET A 305 23.00 50.14 -88.63
N GLU A 306 22.67 49.79 -87.39
CA GLU A 306 22.33 48.43 -87.02
C GLU A 306 20.99 48.01 -87.64
N GLU A 307 19.97 48.88 -87.68
CA GLU A 307 18.71 48.61 -88.36
C GLU A 307 18.90 48.35 -89.86
N ILE A 308 19.71 49.17 -90.55
CA ILE A 308 20.05 48.98 -91.96
C ILE A 308 20.89 47.71 -92.15
N GLY A 309 21.89 47.48 -91.29
CA GLY A 309 22.74 46.29 -91.32
C GLY A 309 21.97 45.00 -91.04
N GLN A 310 21.05 45.02 -90.08
CA GLN A 310 20.13 43.93 -89.78
C GLN A 310 19.12 43.73 -90.92
N ALA A 311 18.62 44.78 -91.56
CA ALA A 311 17.75 44.65 -92.72
C ALA A 311 18.49 43.98 -93.90
N ALA A 312 19.73 44.38 -94.19
CA ALA A 312 20.54 43.75 -95.21
C ALA A 312 20.96 42.31 -94.83
N LYS A 313 21.30 42.04 -93.57
CA LYS A 313 21.56 40.68 -93.08
C LYS A 313 20.31 39.81 -93.17
N LYS A 314 19.14 40.29 -92.74
CA LYS A 314 17.86 39.56 -92.84
C LYS A 314 17.52 39.28 -94.29
N PHE A 315 17.75 40.25 -95.18
CA PHE A 315 17.56 40.08 -96.61
C PHE A 315 18.52 39.02 -97.18
N ASN A 316 19.83 39.14 -96.94
CA ASN A 316 20.83 38.19 -97.42
C ASN A 316 20.68 36.78 -96.82
N GLN A 317 20.29 36.67 -95.54
CA GLN A 317 20.01 35.38 -94.89
C GLN A 317 18.74 34.74 -95.44
N ARG A 318 17.66 35.51 -95.66
CA ARG A 318 16.44 35.00 -96.32
C ARG A 318 16.73 34.60 -97.76
N ALA A 319 17.50 35.40 -98.48
CA ALA A 319 17.95 35.09 -99.82
C ALA A 319 18.85 33.84 -99.85
N ALA A 320 19.75 33.65 -98.88
CA ALA A 320 20.59 32.45 -98.76
C ALA A 320 19.77 31.19 -98.39
N ARG A 321 18.81 31.30 -97.46
CA ARG A 321 17.89 30.20 -97.10
C ARG A 321 17.01 29.77 -98.27
N LEU A 322 16.59 30.73 -99.09
CA LEU A 322 15.87 30.50 -100.35
C LEU A 322 16.80 30.10 -101.51
N LYS A 323 18.10 29.92 -101.25
CA LYS A 323 19.16 29.56 -102.22
C LYS A 323 19.24 30.51 -103.43
N LEU A 324 19.15 31.81 -103.19
CA LEU A 324 19.31 32.90 -104.17
C LEU A 324 20.72 33.51 -104.18
N ILE A 325 21.56 33.17 -103.18
CA ILE A 325 22.96 33.59 -103.02
C ILE A 325 23.75 32.35 -102.56
N PRO A 326 24.95 32.00 -103.07
CA PRO A 326 25.71 32.65 -104.15
C PRO A 326 25.01 32.50 -105.53
N PRO A 327 25.41 33.27 -106.56
CA PRO A 327 24.77 33.25 -107.89
C PRO A 327 24.77 31.87 -108.59
N SER A 328 25.53 30.91 -108.05
CA SER A 328 25.60 29.51 -108.49
C SER A 328 24.46 28.61 -107.95
N ASN A 329 23.60 29.10 -107.06
CA ASN A 329 22.57 28.28 -106.43
C ASN A 329 21.34 28.07 -107.33
N LYS A 330 20.64 26.94 -107.11
CA LYS A 330 19.55 26.40 -107.95
C LYS A 330 18.37 27.35 -108.23
N HIS A 331 18.20 28.39 -107.40
CA HIS A 331 17.11 29.37 -107.54
C HIS A 331 17.61 30.76 -107.93
N ALA A 332 18.93 30.97 -108.01
CA ALA A 332 19.55 32.26 -108.27
C ALA A 332 19.67 32.61 -109.76
N GLU A 333 19.56 31.62 -110.67
CA GLU A 333 19.62 31.81 -112.14
C GLU A 333 20.78 32.70 -112.61
N GLY A 334 21.96 32.58 -111.97
CA GLY A 334 23.16 33.36 -112.31
C GLY A 334 23.18 34.81 -111.79
N ARG A 335 22.19 35.22 -110.99
CA ARG A 335 22.02 36.61 -110.51
C ARG A 335 22.51 36.80 -109.08
N CYS A 336 23.19 37.92 -108.82
CA CYS A 336 23.71 38.24 -107.49
C CYS A 336 22.71 39.08 -106.70
N PHE A 337 22.05 38.48 -105.70
CA PHE A 337 21.07 39.14 -104.83
C PHE A 337 21.66 39.59 -103.49
N SER A 338 22.97 39.83 -103.38
CA SER A 338 23.59 40.24 -102.10
C SER A 338 23.66 41.75 -101.92
N ILE A 339 23.12 42.25 -100.82
CA ILE A 339 23.27 43.66 -100.40
C ILE A 339 24.50 43.77 -99.50
N GLN A 340 25.48 44.60 -99.87
CA GLN A 340 26.63 44.92 -99.06
C GLN A 340 26.54 46.38 -98.59
N ILE A 341 26.73 46.60 -97.29
CA ILE A 341 26.72 47.94 -96.69
C ILE A 341 28.13 48.25 -96.21
N ASN A 342 28.63 49.44 -96.54
CA ASN A 342 29.90 49.95 -96.03
C ASN A 342 29.66 50.94 -94.87
N PRO A 343 29.93 50.56 -93.60
CA PRO A 343 29.66 51.41 -92.42
C PRO A 343 30.57 52.63 -92.29
N HIS A 344 31.68 52.67 -93.03
CA HIS A 344 32.69 53.73 -92.93
C HIS A 344 32.65 54.72 -94.11
N ALA A 345 31.63 54.64 -94.97
CA ALA A 345 31.46 55.59 -96.06
C ALA A 345 31.15 57.00 -95.52
N LYS A 346 31.78 58.02 -96.11
CA LYS A 346 31.64 59.43 -95.69
C LYS A 346 30.33 60.07 -96.18
N THR A 347 29.68 59.44 -97.15
CA THR A 347 28.47 59.97 -97.81
C THR A 347 27.43 58.86 -97.94
N ALA A 348 26.14 59.20 -97.80
CA ALA A 348 25.04 58.22 -97.85
C ALA A 348 24.94 57.46 -99.19
N GLN A 349 25.43 58.07 -100.28
CA GLN A 349 25.44 57.46 -101.62
C GLN A 349 26.49 56.35 -101.75
N ASP A 350 27.59 56.43 -101.01
CA ASP A 350 28.70 55.46 -101.04
C ASP A 350 28.50 54.30 -100.04
N MET A 351 27.39 54.31 -99.29
CA MET A 351 27.07 53.27 -98.30
C MET A 351 26.55 51.96 -98.92
N MET A 352 26.09 51.99 -100.18
CA MET A 352 25.57 50.82 -100.91
C MET A 352 26.37 50.64 -102.21
N SER A 353 27.21 49.61 -102.28
CA SER A 353 27.95 49.27 -103.50
C SER A 353 27.06 48.55 -104.53
N ASP A 354 27.34 48.82 -105.82
CA ASP A 354 26.64 48.36 -107.05
C ASP A 354 25.88 47.03 -106.93
N SER A 355 24.63 47.11 -106.47
CA SER A 355 23.66 46.01 -106.47
C SER A 355 22.51 46.38 -107.40
N MET A 356 22.08 45.41 -108.22
CA MET A 356 21.03 45.52 -109.26
C MET A 356 19.83 46.42 -108.90
N PRO A 357 19.18 47.06 -109.90
CA PRO A 357 18.00 47.89 -109.69
C PRO A 357 16.88 47.13 -108.94
N LYS A 358 16.26 47.81 -107.95
CA LYS A 358 15.19 47.28 -107.08
C LYS A 358 14.02 46.56 -107.79
N ALA A 359 13.80 46.83 -109.08
CA ALA A 359 12.70 46.28 -109.87
C ALA A 359 12.84 44.77 -110.15
N ASP A 360 14.05 44.30 -110.49
CA ASP A 360 14.27 42.91 -110.90
C ASP A 360 14.32 41.93 -109.72
N ILE A 361 14.69 42.42 -108.54
CA ILE A 361 14.68 41.66 -107.28
C ILE A 361 13.25 41.33 -106.83
N ARG A 362 12.29 42.25 -107.03
CA ARG A 362 10.88 42.02 -106.63
C ARG A 362 10.20 40.96 -107.49
N ALA A 363 10.43 40.95 -108.79
CA ALA A 363 9.81 39.99 -109.69
C ALA A 363 10.26 38.54 -109.41
N ALA A 364 11.55 38.33 -109.14
CA ALA A 364 12.10 37.01 -108.79
C ALA A 364 11.60 36.50 -107.42
N ILE A 365 11.43 37.38 -106.43
CA ILE A 365 10.91 37.00 -105.10
C ILE A 365 9.41 36.64 -105.15
N GLN A 366 8.63 37.28 -106.04
CA GLN A 366 7.19 37.02 -106.17
C GLN A 366 6.89 35.56 -106.62
N GLN A 367 7.67 35.02 -107.57
CA GLN A 367 7.50 33.63 -108.02
C GLN A 367 7.86 32.60 -106.95
N VAL A 368 8.84 32.90 -106.08
CA VAL A 368 9.19 32.03 -104.95
C VAL A 368 8.10 32.08 -103.87
N LYS A 369 7.49 33.26 -103.64
CA LYS A 369 6.41 33.45 -102.66
C LYS A 369 5.18 32.59 -102.95
N GLU A 370 4.74 32.51 -104.21
CA GLU A 370 3.56 31.73 -104.61
C GLU A 370 3.73 30.22 -104.38
N LYS A 371 4.96 29.69 -104.56
CA LYS A 371 5.26 28.26 -104.29
C LYS A 371 5.30 27.89 -102.81
N TYR A 372 5.66 28.82 -101.93
CA TYR A 372 5.72 28.56 -100.49
C TYR A 372 4.38 28.85 -99.79
N ASN A 373 3.56 29.77 -100.30
CA ASN A 373 2.20 30.01 -99.82
C ASN A 373 1.31 28.75 -99.93
N SER A 374 1.43 27.97 -101.01
CA SER A 374 0.68 26.71 -101.15
C SER A 374 1.13 25.63 -100.16
N LYS A 375 2.41 25.65 -99.75
CA LYS A 375 2.93 24.76 -98.71
C LYS A 375 2.50 25.20 -97.30
N GLU A 376 2.45 26.50 -97.05
CA GLU A 376 1.93 27.10 -95.81
C GLU A 376 0.46 26.74 -95.57
N GLN A 377 -0.38 26.84 -96.61
CA GLN A 377 -1.79 26.44 -96.52
C GLN A 377 -1.98 24.97 -96.14
N ARG A 378 -1.09 24.08 -96.59
CA ARG A 378 -1.15 22.65 -96.24
C ARG A 378 -0.76 22.39 -94.79
N LEU A 379 0.32 23.02 -94.31
CA LEU A 379 0.74 22.91 -92.90
C LEU A 379 -0.28 23.53 -91.95
N HIS A 380 -0.95 24.60 -92.37
CA HIS A 380 -1.98 25.23 -91.55
C HIS A 380 -3.19 24.32 -91.34
N ALA A 381 -3.55 23.51 -92.36
CA ALA A 381 -4.61 22.51 -92.26
C ALA A 381 -4.24 21.35 -91.30
N GLU A 382 -2.99 20.88 -91.34
CA GLU A 382 -2.47 19.88 -90.40
C GLU A 382 -2.46 20.42 -88.95
N LEU A 383 -2.17 21.70 -88.76
CA LEU A 383 -2.14 22.34 -87.44
C LEU A 383 -3.54 22.51 -86.83
N THR A 384 -4.52 22.91 -87.65
CA THR A 384 -5.93 22.98 -87.21
C THR A 384 -6.49 21.62 -86.83
N GLN A 385 -6.03 20.54 -87.46
CA GLN A 385 -6.46 19.19 -87.11
C GLN A 385 -5.91 18.78 -85.73
N LEU A 386 -4.64 19.09 -85.44
CA LEU A 386 -4.06 18.87 -84.12
C LEU A 386 -4.72 19.70 -83.01
N ASP A 387 -5.11 20.95 -83.31
CA ASP A 387 -5.79 21.81 -82.33
C ASP A 387 -7.18 21.26 -81.96
N MET A 388 -7.88 20.61 -82.91
CA MET A 388 -9.15 19.93 -82.63
C MET A 388 -8.97 18.71 -81.73
N GLU A 389 -7.97 17.86 -82.02
CA GLU A 389 -7.65 16.70 -81.18
C GLU A 389 -7.25 17.12 -79.75
N LEU A 390 -6.50 18.21 -79.60
CA LEU A 390 -6.12 18.75 -78.29
C LEU A 390 -7.34 19.28 -77.50
N ALA A 391 -8.32 19.88 -78.19
CA ALA A 391 -9.54 20.38 -77.56
C ALA A 391 -10.42 19.22 -77.04
N GLU A 392 -10.56 18.15 -77.82
CA GLU A 392 -11.29 16.94 -77.39
C GLU A 392 -10.66 16.31 -76.14
N GLU A 393 -9.33 16.20 -76.11
CA GLU A 393 -8.63 15.62 -74.97
C GLU A 393 -8.69 16.52 -73.72
N SER A 394 -8.67 17.85 -73.91
CA SER A 394 -8.86 18.81 -72.82
C SER A 394 -10.25 18.72 -72.20
N GLU A 395 -11.29 18.54 -73.01
CA GLU A 395 -12.67 18.38 -72.53
C GLU A 395 -12.85 17.07 -71.75
N ALA A 396 -12.17 15.99 -72.16
CA ALA A 396 -12.17 14.72 -71.44
C ALA A 396 -11.51 14.84 -70.06
N VAL A 397 -10.40 15.57 -69.95
CA VAL A 397 -9.74 15.85 -68.66
C VAL A 397 -10.64 16.66 -67.73
N GLU A 398 -11.35 17.65 -68.26
CA GLU A 398 -12.25 18.48 -67.46
C GLU A 398 -13.45 17.69 -66.91
N LYS A 399 -14.03 16.78 -67.72
CA LYS A 399 -15.07 15.85 -67.26
C LYS A 399 -14.58 14.94 -66.14
N LEU A 400 -13.40 14.33 -66.30
CA LEU A 400 -12.78 13.48 -65.27
C LEU A 400 -12.50 14.26 -63.97
N ALA A 401 -12.10 15.53 -64.07
CA ALA A 401 -11.88 16.38 -62.90
C ALA A 401 -13.18 16.64 -62.11
N VAL A 402 -14.30 16.87 -62.79
CA VAL A 402 -15.62 17.03 -62.15
C VAL A 402 -16.08 15.73 -61.49
N GLU A 403 -15.89 14.58 -62.13
CA GLU A 403 -16.20 13.28 -61.54
C GLU A 403 -15.36 13.00 -60.28
N LEU A 404 -14.08 13.38 -60.28
CA LEU A 404 -13.21 13.28 -59.12
C LEU A 404 -13.70 14.18 -57.96
N GLU A 405 -14.11 15.42 -58.25
CA GLU A 405 -14.62 16.33 -57.22
C GLU A 405 -15.94 15.83 -56.61
N THR A 406 -16.84 15.27 -57.42
CA THR A 406 -18.12 14.71 -56.92
C THR A 406 -17.91 13.46 -56.06
N THR A 407 -17.00 12.57 -56.45
CA THR A 407 -16.66 11.38 -55.67
C THR A 407 -15.97 11.72 -54.34
N GLU A 408 -15.11 12.74 -54.31
CA GLU A 408 -14.53 13.23 -53.05
C GLU A 408 -15.58 13.81 -52.10
N LYS A 409 -16.57 14.54 -52.62
CA LYS A 409 -17.68 15.07 -51.80
C LYS A 409 -18.54 13.95 -51.22
N MET A 410 -18.83 12.91 -52.00
CA MET A 410 -19.57 11.73 -51.52
C MET A 410 -18.79 10.99 -50.44
N LYS A 411 -17.49 10.77 -50.62
CA LYS A 411 -16.63 10.13 -49.62
C LYS A 411 -16.62 10.89 -48.28
N LYS A 412 -16.50 12.23 -48.31
CA LYS A 412 -16.53 13.05 -47.09
C LYS A 412 -17.87 12.92 -46.36
N ARG A 413 -18.98 12.91 -47.10
CA ARG A 413 -20.31 12.73 -46.53
C ARG A 413 -20.46 11.36 -45.87
N ASP A 414 -19.98 10.29 -46.52
CA ASP A 414 -20.02 8.94 -45.96
C ASP A 414 -19.14 8.82 -44.70
N GLU A 415 -17.96 9.46 -44.68
CA GLU A 415 -17.09 9.53 -43.50
C GLU A 415 -17.77 10.25 -42.32
N GLU A 416 -18.45 11.37 -42.56
CA GLU A 416 -19.21 12.09 -41.55
C GLU A 416 -20.40 11.26 -41.01
N GLU A 417 -21.10 10.54 -41.88
CA GLU A 417 -22.22 9.68 -41.50
C GLU A 417 -21.77 8.48 -40.64
N VAL A 418 -20.65 7.85 -41.02
CA VAL A 418 -20.03 6.78 -40.21
C VAL A 418 -19.60 7.30 -38.85
N LEU A 419 -18.97 8.48 -38.79
CA LEU A 419 -18.58 9.10 -37.52
C LEU A 419 -19.81 9.36 -36.64
N ALA A 420 -20.86 9.95 -37.20
CA ALA A 420 -22.11 10.21 -36.46
C ALA A 420 -22.78 8.91 -35.98
N ALA A 421 -22.78 7.85 -36.78
CA ALA A 421 -23.33 6.55 -36.40
C ALA A 421 -22.51 5.90 -35.26
N THR A 422 -21.17 6.00 -35.32
CA THR A 422 -20.29 5.46 -34.27
C THR A 422 -20.49 6.20 -32.93
N GLU A 423 -20.65 7.53 -32.96
CA GLU A 423 -20.87 8.31 -31.75
C GLU A 423 -22.24 8.00 -31.11
N ARG A 424 -23.29 7.83 -31.93
CA ARG A 424 -24.61 7.37 -31.45
C ARG A 424 -24.54 5.98 -30.80
N ALA A 425 -23.86 5.03 -31.44
CA ALA A 425 -23.69 3.69 -30.89
C ALA A 425 -22.93 3.71 -29.56
N LYS A 426 -21.90 4.55 -29.46
CA LYS A 426 -21.14 4.74 -28.22
C LYS A 426 -22.00 5.30 -27.09
N GLN A 427 -22.79 6.35 -27.37
CA GLN A 427 -23.73 6.93 -26.40
C GLN A 427 -24.78 5.91 -25.93
N GLU A 428 -25.29 5.08 -26.84
CA GLU A 428 -26.25 4.03 -26.48
C GLU A 428 -25.62 2.96 -25.57
N VAL A 429 -24.39 2.55 -25.84
CA VAL A 429 -23.64 1.61 -24.99
C VAL A 429 -23.39 2.20 -23.61
N GLU A 430 -22.96 3.46 -23.53
CA GLU A 430 -22.74 4.16 -22.25
C GLU A 430 -24.04 4.25 -21.43
N ALA A 431 -25.16 4.61 -22.05
CA ALA A 431 -26.46 4.66 -21.38
C ALA A 431 -26.90 3.29 -20.84
N ARG A 432 -26.71 2.21 -21.63
CA ARG A 432 -27.01 0.84 -21.17
C ARG A 432 -26.11 0.40 -20.02
N LEU A 433 -24.84 0.80 -20.03
CA LEU A 433 -23.88 0.45 -18.98
C LEU A 433 -24.24 1.13 -17.66
N GLU A 434 -24.71 2.38 -17.72
CA GLU A 434 -25.18 3.11 -16.55
C GLU A 434 -26.47 2.52 -15.96
N ASP A 435 -27.43 2.12 -16.80
CA ASP A 435 -28.64 1.41 -16.36
C ASP A 435 -28.29 0.07 -15.67
N VAL A 436 -27.33 -0.70 -16.21
CA VAL A 436 -26.84 -1.93 -15.55
C VAL A 436 -26.19 -1.64 -14.21
N ARG A 437 -25.39 -0.57 -14.09
CA ARG A 437 -24.79 -0.15 -12.81
C ARG A 437 -25.84 0.21 -11.77
N MET A 438 -26.86 0.98 -12.17
CA MET A 438 -27.96 1.34 -11.28
C MET A 438 -28.73 0.12 -10.79
N ARG A 439 -29.03 -0.83 -11.67
CA ARG A 439 -29.67 -2.11 -11.28
C ARG A 439 -28.79 -2.93 -10.35
N ALA A 440 -27.49 -3.00 -10.60
CA ALA A 440 -26.54 -3.70 -9.73
C ALA A 440 -26.45 -3.06 -8.34
N PHE A 441 -26.48 -1.72 -8.27
CA PHE A 441 -26.50 -0.98 -7.01
C PHE A 441 -27.80 -1.23 -6.22
N ALA A 442 -28.96 -1.18 -6.88
CA ALA A 442 -30.24 -1.51 -6.28
C ALA A 442 -30.29 -2.96 -5.76
N ALA A 443 -29.76 -3.92 -6.52
CA ALA A 443 -29.69 -5.32 -6.09
C ALA A 443 -28.77 -5.50 -4.87
N ARG A 444 -27.62 -4.81 -4.80
CA ARG A 444 -26.70 -4.84 -3.65
C ARG A 444 -27.37 -4.30 -2.38
N THR A 445 -28.03 -3.16 -2.48
CA THR A 445 -28.76 -2.56 -1.34
C THR A 445 -29.91 -3.46 -0.89
N GLU A 446 -30.62 -4.11 -1.81
CA GLU A 446 -31.66 -5.08 -1.44
C GLU A 446 -31.08 -6.30 -0.72
N ILE A 447 -29.93 -6.82 -1.18
CA ILE A 447 -29.22 -7.93 -0.51
C ILE A 447 -28.80 -7.52 0.90
N GLU A 448 -28.26 -6.32 1.07
CA GLU A 448 -27.82 -5.80 2.38
C GLU A 448 -28.99 -5.65 3.35
N ASN A 449 -30.12 -5.10 2.88
CA ASN A 449 -31.35 -5.03 3.67
C ASN A 449 -31.88 -6.42 4.05
N ARG A 450 -31.84 -7.39 3.13
CA ARG A 450 -32.23 -8.79 3.41
C ARG A 450 -31.27 -9.48 4.39
N ALA A 451 -29.98 -9.17 4.33
CA ALA A 451 -29.01 -9.67 5.30
C ALA A 451 -29.29 -9.11 6.70
N ALA A 452 -29.57 -7.81 6.81
CA ALA A 452 -29.93 -7.18 8.08
C ALA A 452 -31.22 -7.75 8.69
N THR A 453 -32.25 -8.02 7.87
CA THR A 453 -33.48 -8.67 8.36
C THR A 453 -33.24 -10.11 8.79
N LEU A 454 -32.39 -10.86 8.10
CA LEU A 454 -31.98 -12.21 8.51
C LEU A 454 -31.22 -12.20 9.84
N GLU A 455 -30.31 -11.24 10.05
CA GLU A 455 -29.60 -11.07 11.32
C GLU A 455 -30.59 -10.81 12.48
N SER A 456 -31.55 -9.91 12.26
CA SER A 456 -32.60 -9.61 13.26
C SER A 456 -33.48 -10.82 13.55
N LEU A 457 -33.85 -11.61 12.53
CA LEU A 457 -34.62 -12.83 12.73
C LEU A 457 -33.83 -13.91 13.48
N ARG A 458 -32.53 -14.07 13.19
CA ARG A 458 -31.65 -14.97 13.92
C ARG A 458 -31.58 -14.60 15.39
N GLN A 459 -31.44 -13.31 15.69
CA GLN A 459 -31.38 -12.84 17.07
C GLN A 459 -32.69 -13.09 17.81
N LYS A 460 -33.84 -12.79 17.19
CA LYS A 460 -35.15 -13.12 17.76
C LYS A 460 -35.35 -14.62 17.99
N SER A 461 -34.85 -15.47 17.09
CA SER A 461 -34.88 -16.93 17.28
C SER A 461 -34.06 -17.34 18.49
N GLN A 462 -32.82 -16.83 18.63
CA GLN A 462 -31.96 -17.09 19.78
C GLN A 462 -32.59 -16.62 21.10
N ASP A 463 -33.20 -15.44 21.10
CA ASP A 463 -33.91 -14.92 22.28
C ASP A 463 -35.10 -15.80 22.66
N CYS A 464 -35.88 -16.25 21.67
CA CYS A 464 -37.00 -17.16 21.88
C CYS A 464 -36.53 -18.52 22.42
N ASP A 465 -35.43 -19.07 21.88
CA ASP A 465 -34.83 -20.32 22.35
C ASP A 465 -34.34 -20.19 23.81
N MET A 466 -33.70 -19.07 24.16
CA MET A 466 -33.29 -18.79 25.53
C MET A 466 -34.50 -18.67 26.48
N GLU A 467 -35.57 -18.00 26.05
CA GLU A 467 -36.77 -17.85 26.86
C GLU A 467 -37.49 -19.20 27.07
N MET A 468 -37.55 -20.03 26.03
CA MET A 468 -38.08 -21.39 26.09
C MET A 468 -37.25 -22.28 27.03
N GLU A 469 -35.92 -22.21 26.97
CA GLU A 469 -35.05 -22.97 27.88
C GLU A 469 -35.20 -22.50 29.33
N LYS A 470 -35.35 -21.18 29.56
CA LYS A 470 -35.63 -20.63 30.89
C LYS A 470 -36.95 -21.13 31.45
N ARG A 471 -38.03 -21.10 30.64
CA ARG A 471 -39.33 -21.65 31.04
C ARG A 471 -39.23 -23.14 31.36
N ARG A 472 -38.51 -23.90 30.55
CA ARG A 472 -38.26 -25.33 30.78
C ARG A 472 -37.53 -25.57 32.11
N GLN A 473 -36.56 -24.74 32.46
CA GLN A 473 -35.87 -24.82 33.75
C GLN A 473 -36.80 -24.48 34.93
N GLU A 474 -37.67 -23.47 34.78
CA GLU A 474 -38.65 -23.10 35.80
C GLU A 474 -39.69 -24.23 36.01
N GLU A 475 -40.23 -24.79 34.92
CA GLU A 475 -41.12 -25.94 34.96
C GLU A 475 -40.46 -27.16 35.63
N ASN A 476 -39.19 -27.44 35.31
CA ASN A 476 -38.43 -28.51 35.95
C ASN A 476 -38.27 -28.27 37.46
N LYS A 477 -38.00 -27.04 37.89
CA LYS A 477 -37.90 -26.68 39.32
C LYS A 477 -39.24 -26.87 40.05
N GLU A 478 -40.35 -26.44 39.44
CA GLU A 478 -41.68 -26.66 40.01
C GLU A 478 -42.03 -28.15 40.07
N MET A 479 -41.67 -28.92 39.05
CA MET A 479 -41.81 -30.38 39.05
C MET A 479 -41.03 -31.05 40.19
N GLU A 480 -39.79 -30.63 40.46
CA GLU A 480 -39.02 -31.16 41.60
C GLU A 480 -39.66 -30.79 42.96
N LYS A 481 -40.14 -29.56 43.14
CA LYS A 481 -40.89 -29.18 44.36
C LYS A 481 -42.15 -30.03 44.54
N LEU A 482 -42.87 -30.29 43.46
CA LEU A 482 -44.05 -31.16 43.47
C LEU A 482 -43.67 -32.60 43.86
N LYS A 483 -42.60 -33.16 43.29
CA LYS A 483 -42.08 -34.48 43.67
C LYS A 483 -41.73 -34.54 45.14
N GLU A 484 -41.00 -33.55 45.67
CA GLU A 484 -40.67 -33.49 47.10
C GLU A 484 -41.92 -33.44 47.98
N ARG A 485 -42.94 -32.66 47.58
CA ARG A 485 -44.20 -32.56 48.32
C ARG A 485 -44.96 -33.88 48.30
N THR A 486 -45.01 -34.58 47.16
CA THR A 486 -45.59 -35.91 47.04
C THR A 486 -44.86 -36.90 47.94
N LEU A 487 -43.52 -36.91 47.94
CA LEU A 487 -42.71 -37.77 48.80
C LEU A 487 -42.97 -37.51 50.30
N ARG A 488 -43.14 -36.25 50.69
CA ARG A 488 -43.53 -35.88 52.08
C ARG A 488 -44.92 -36.39 52.42
N LEU A 489 -45.89 -36.25 51.51
CA LEU A 489 -47.24 -36.76 51.72
C LEU A 489 -47.28 -38.28 51.81
N GLU A 490 -46.51 -38.99 50.98
CA GLU A 490 -46.33 -40.45 51.07
C GLU A 490 -45.74 -40.85 52.42
N SER A 491 -44.71 -40.15 52.88
CA SER A 491 -44.11 -40.39 54.21
C SER A 491 -45.10 -40.13 55.35
N MET A 492 -45.93 -39.10 55.24
CA MET A 492 -47.00 -38.81 56.22
C MET A 492 -48.11 -39.86 56.18
N LEU A 493 -48.46 -40.38 55.00
CA LEU A 493 -49.43 -41.46 54.85
C LEU A 493 -48.90 -42.77 55.45
N ASP A 494 -47.62 -43.09 55.23
CA ASP A 494 -46.98 -44.25 55.85
C ASP A 494 -46.93 -44.11 57.38
N TYR A 495 -46.63 -42.91 57.88
CA TYR A 495 -46.70 -42.60 59.32
C TYR A 495 -48.12 -42.76 59.87
N ALA A 496 -49.13 -42.19 59.20
CA ALA A 496 -50.52 -42.32 59.60
C ALA A 496 -51.00 -43.79 59.55
N ALA A 497 -50.60 -44.55 58.52
CA ALA A 497 -50.90 -45.96 58.41
C ALA A 497 -50.31 -46.77 59.57
N LYS A 498 -49.04 -46.49 59.95
CA LYS A 498 -48.41 -47.10 61.13
C LYS A 498 -49.14 -46.77 62.43
N HIS A 499 -49.55 -45.52 62.62
CA HIS A 499 -50.31 -45.10 63.82
C HIS A 499 -51.72 -45.68 63.87
N VAL A 500 -52.41 -45.79 62.73
CA VAL A 500 -53.69 -46.49 62.64
C VAL A 500 -53.51 -47.97 62.93
N HIS A 501 -52.43 -48.59 62.46
CA HIS A 501 -52.11 -49.98 62.77
C HIS A 501 -51.88 -50.17 64.28
N GLN A 502 -51.06 -49.32 64.90
CA GLN A 502 -50.84 -49.33 66.37
C GLN A 502 -52.12 -49.07 67.16
N ALA A 503 -52.98 -48.14 66.72
CA ALA A 503 -54.26 -47.87 67.37
C ALA A 503 -55.21 -49.06 67.24
N ASN A 504 -55.26 -49.72 66.08
CA ASN A 504 -56.02 -50.95 65.90
C ASN A 504 -55.48 -52.08 66.78
N ASP A 505 -54.15 -52.22 66.89
CA ASP A 505 -53.53 -53.22 67.74
C ASP A 505 -53.91 -53.00 69.22
N LEU A 506 -53.87 -51.75 69.69
CA LEU A 506 -54.33 -51.35 71.04
C LEU A 506 -55.83 -51.56 71.25
N VAL A 507 -56.66 -51.33 70.23
CA VAL A 507 -58.10 -51.61 70.29
C VAL A 507 -58.36 -53.11 70.31
N THR A 508 -57.65 -53.93 69.54
CA THR A 508 -57.75 -55.39 69.61
C THR A 508 -57.26 -55.93 70.95
N GLU A 509 -56.24 -55.32 71.55
CA GLU A 509 -55.75 -55.68 72.89
C GLU A 509 -56.78 -55.28 73.96
N SER A 510 -57.41 -54.10 73.84
CA SER A 510 -58.50 -53.64 74.72
C SER A 510 -59.79 -54.46 74.57
N VAL A 511 -60.18 -54.83 73.35
CA VAL A 511 -61.32 -55.71 73.08
C VAL A 511 -61.04 -57.14 73.54
N GLY A 512 -59.80 -57.61 73.39
CA GLY A 512 -59.34 -58.87 73.99
C GLY A 512 -59.46 -58.85 75.51
N ASN A 513 -58.98 -57.79 76.16
CA ASN A 513 -59.11 -57.59 77.61
C ASN A 513 -60.59 -57.44 78.07
N ALA A 514 -61.46 -56.86 77.24
CA ALA A 514 -62.89 -56.74 77.51
C ALA A 514 -63.66 -58.05 77.27
N MET A 515 -63.25 -58.87 76.29
CA MET A 515 -63.79 -60.22 76.09
C MET A 515 -63.35 -61.16 77.23
N ASP A 516 -62.11 -61.06 77.70
CA ASP A 516 -61.63 -61.76 78.91
C ASP A 516 -62.39 -61.34 80.19
N ALA A 517 -62.94 -60.12 80.22
CA ALA A 517 -63.80 -59.64 81.30
C ALA A 517 -65.26 -60.13 81.17
N LEU A 518 -65.75 -60.32 79.94
CA LEU A 518 -67.09 -60.88 79.66
C LEU A 518 -67.16 -62.40 79.88
N GLU A 519 -66.06 -63.13 79.71
CA GLU A 519 -65.98 -64.57 80.02
C GLU A 519 -65.97 -64.88 81.53
N LYS A 520 -65.89 -63.85 82.39
CA LYS A 520 -65.84 -63.97 83.87
C LYS A 520 -67.13 -63.57 84.59
N LEU A 521 -68.28 -63.57 83.93
CA LEU A 521 -69.58 -63.37 84.58
C LEU A 521 -70.39 -64.68 84.58
N PRO A 522 -70.70 -65.25 85.76
CA PRO A 522 -71.50 -66.47 85.87
C PRO A 522 -73.00 -66.20 85.68
N SER A 523 -73.67 -67.17 85.04
CA SER A 523 -75.11 -67.31 84.80
C SER A 523 -76.02 -67.14 86.01
#